data_AF-A0A7S3PAC4-F1
#
_entry.id   AF-A0A7S3PAC4-F1
#
_cell.length_a   1.000
_cell.length_b   1.000
_cell.length_c   1.000
_cell.angle_alpha   90.00
_cell.angle_beta   90.00
_cell.angle_gamma   90.00
#
_symmetry.space_group_name_H-M   'P 1'
#
loop_
_entity.id
_entity.type
_entity.pdbx_description
1 polymer ?
#
loop_
_entity_poly.entity_id
_entity_poly.type
_entity_poly.pdbx_seq_one_letter_code
_entity_poly.pdbx_strand_id
1 'polypeptide(L)'
;SGVTEMVLNTFKTLVFVRLYFQFYTGYGMFVEDAFTHNLFFNPDSYENPIQFELVGILLGLAIYNSVILDVNFPKVLYLMLLGHKPTLEDLKEANPGLGNGLEKLLEFDGDVETTFCRNFEITYEVFGENKTIELKENGSNIPVTNGNRQEYVDLYVDYHLVKSVKQQYDAFAKGFHDVCHGEPLRLFRYEYNIIQHSLRYRLSITIVLSYLLFAK
;
A
#
# COMPACT_ATOMS: atom_id res chain seq x y z
N SER A 1 -3.09 -32.97 27.02
CA SER A 1 -2.34 -31.97 27.80
C SER A 1 -2.62 -30.60 27.18
N GLY A 2 -2.81 -29.54 27.99
CA GLY A 2 -3.16 -28.21 27.48
C GLY A 2 -2.19 -27.63 26.45
N VAL A 3 -0.94 -28.13 26.43
CA VAL A 3 0.07 -27.80 25.41
C VAL A 3 -0.34 -28.27 24.00
N THR A 4 -0.89 -29.48 23.85
CA THR A 4 -1.33 -30.00 22.54
C THR A 4 -2.53 -29.23 22.00
N GLU A 5 -3.44 -28.81 22.88
CA GLU A 5 -4.62 -28.03 22.52
C GLU A 5 -4.26 -26.57 22.18
N MET A 6 -3.31 -25.99 22.91
CA MET A 6 -2.74 -24.67 22.59
C MET A 6 -2.01 -24.68 21.24
N VAL A 7 -1.15 -25.68 20.99
CA VAL A 7 -0.45 -25.84 19.70
C VAL A 7 -1.44 -26.05 18.55
N LEU A 8 -2.49 -26.84 18.76
CA LEU A 8 -3.53 -27.07 17.76
C LEU A 8 -4.36 -25.81 17.50
N ASN A 9 -4.67 -25.02 18.54
CA ASN A 9 -5.40 -23.76 18.39
C ASN A 9 -4.56 -22.70 17.68
N THR A 10 -3.29 -22.54 18.06
CA THR A 10 -2.36 -21.68 17.32
C THR A 10 -2.26 -22.13 15.87
N PHE A 11 -2.05 -23.41 15.58
CA PHE A 11 -1.97 -23.92 14.21
C PHE A 11 -3.25 -23.66 13.41
N LYS A 12 -4.43 -23.88 14.01
CA LYS A 12 -5.72 -23.56 13.38
C LYS A 12 -5.86 -22.06 13.09
N THR A 13 -5.47 -21.21 14.02
CA THR A 13 -5.47 -19.75 13.82
C THR A 13 -4.52 -19.34 12.69
N LEU A 14 -3.32 -19.92 12.62
CA LEU A 14 -2.34 -19.63 11.56
C LEU A 14 -2.88 -20.03 10.16
N VAL A 15 -3.41 -21.24 10.04
CA VAL A 15 -3.99 -21.75 8.78
C VAL A 15 -5.23 -20.95 8.39
N PHE A 16 -6.09 -20.62 9.36
CA PHE A 16 -7.27 -19.78 9.15
C PHE A 16 -6.87 -18.39 8.66
N VAL A 17 -5.96 -17.70 9.35
CA VAL A 17 -5.51 -16.35 8.96
C VAL A 17 -4.95 -16.38 7.54
N ARG A 18 -4.10 -17.36 7.19
CA ARG A 18 -3.54 -17.47 5.84
C ARG A 18 -4.61 -17.70 4.76
N LEU A 19 -5.52 -18.65 4.97
CA LEU A 19 -6.57 -18.99 4.00
C LEU A 19 -7.58 -17.85 3.85
N TYR A 20 -8.00 -17.23 4.95
CA TYR A 20 -8.96 -16.14 4.94
C TYR A 20 -8.35 -14.88 4.31
N PHE A 21 -7.09 -14.56 4.62
CA PHE A 21 -6.41 -13.42 4.03
C PHE A 21 -6.37 -13.53 2.49
N GLN A 22 -5.98 -14.70 1.98
CA GLN A 22 -5.92 -14.97 0.54
C GLN A 22 -7.30 -14.90 -0.12
N PHE A 23 -8.35 -15.33 0.58
CA PHE A 23 -9.72 -15.22 0.09
C PHE A 23 -10.12 -13.75 -0.09
N TYR A 24 -9.87 -12.90 0.90
CA TYR A 24 -10.25 -11.48 0.83
C TYR A 24 -9.42 -10.67 -0.15
N THR A 25 -8.15 -11.01 -0.37
CA THR A 25 -7.35 -10.32 -1.39
C THR A 25 -7.82 -10.57 -2.84
N GLY A 26 -8.69 -11.57 -3.06
CA GLY A 26 -9.06 -12.06 -4.40
C GLY A 26 -10.33 -11.48 -5.05
N TYR A 27 -11.05 -10.57 -4.41
CA TYR A 27 -12.38 -10.10 -4.90
C TYR A 27 -12.41 -8.59 -5.18
N GLY A 28 -11.63 -8.12 -6.15
CA GLY A 28 -11.70 -6.72 -6.60
C GLY A 28 -11.36 -5.66 -5.54
N MET A 29 -10.83 -6.09 -4.37
CA MET A 29 -10.35 -5.22 -3.30
C MET A 29 -8.99 -4.63 -3.62
N PHE A 30 -8.14 -5.41 -4.29
CA PHE A 30 -6.78 -5.04 -4.65
C PHE A 30 -6.56 -5.28 -6.15
N VAL A 31 -5.70 -4.47 -6.75
CA VAL A 31 -5.18 -4.62 -8.10
C VAL A 31 -3.73 -5.09 -7.99
N GLU A 32 -3.39 -6.08 -8.80
CA GLU A 32 -2.02 -6.57 -8.92
C GLU A 32 -1.28 -5.81 -10.01
N ASP A 33 -0.09 -5.30 -9.69
CA ASP A 33 0.84 -4.78 -10.68
C ASP A 33 1.48 -5.93 -11.47
N ALA A 34 1.41 -5.86 -12.80
CA ALA A 34 1.83 -6.95 -13.68
C ALA A 34 3.34 -7.27 -13.64
N PHE A 35 4.18 -6.35 -13.16
CA PHE A 35 5.63 -6.52 -13.16
C PHE A 35 6.17 -6.91 -11.79
N THR A 36 5.67 -6.28 -10.75
CA THR A 36 6.11 -6.49 -9.37
C THR A 36 5.28 -7.52 -8.63
N HIS A 37 4.12 -7.90 -9.16
CA HIS A 37 3.11 -8.70 -8.47
C HIS A 37 2.67 -8.05 -7.14
N ASN A 38 2.87 -6.74 -7.00
CA ASN A 38 2.44 -6.01 -5.82
C ASN A 38 0.92 -5.84 -5.87
N LEU A 39 0.26 -6.12 -4.75
CA LEU A 39 -1.17 -5.85 -4.57
C LEU A 39 -1.33 -4.48 -3.92
N PHE A 40 -2.06 -3.59 -4.57
CA PHE A 40 -2.44 -2.29 -4.01
C PHE A 40 -3.95 -2.10 -4.08
N PHE A 41 -4.51 -1.21 -3.25
CA PHE A 41 -5.96 -1.05 -3.18
C PHE A 41 -6.56 -0.70 -4.54
N ASN A 42 -7.69 -1.31 -4.87
CA ASN A 42 -8.47 -0.94 -6.03
C ASN A 42 -9.27 0.34 -5.72
N PRO A 43 -8.96 1.48 -6.35
CA PRO A 43 -9.67 2.74 -6.09
C PRO A 43 -11.15 2.68 -6.47
N ASP A 44 -11.51 1.83 -7.43
CA ASP A 44 -12.89 1.64 -7.90
C ASP A 44 -13.53 0.34 -7.36
N SER A 45 -13.03 -0.15 -6.21
CA SER A 45 -13.63 -1.29 -5.52
C SER A 45 -15.04 -0.97 -5.02
N TYR A 46 -16.00 -1.86 -5.31
CA TYR A 46 -17.36 -1.81 -4.75
C TYR A 46 -17.50 -2.59 -3.44
N GLU A 47 -16.41 -3.19 -2.94
CA GLU A 47 -16.44 -3.96 -1.72
C GLU A 47 -16.72 -3.09 -0.50
N ASN A 48 -17.41 -3.68 0.47
CA ASN A 48 -17.76 -2.97 1.70
C ASN A 48 -16.48 -2.59 2.48
N PRO A 49 -16.35 -1.36 3.01
CA PRO A 49 -15.22 -0.95 3.86
C PRO A 49 -14.88 -1.94 4.98
N ILE A 50 -15.88 -2.65 5.54
CA ILE A 50 -15.67 -3.69 6.55
C ILE A 50 -14.73 -4.80 6.05
N GLN A 51 -14.74 -5.14 4.77
CA GLN A 51 -13.82 -6.15 4.22
C GLN A 51 -12.38 -5.67 4.32
N PHE A 52 -12.10 -4.41 4.00
CA PHE A 52 -10.78 -3.82 4.14
C PHE A 52 -10.33 -3.78 5.60
N GLU A 53 -11.24 -3.44 6.51
CA GLU A 53 -11.00 -3.51 7.96
C GLU A 53 -10.62 -4.93 8.42
N LEU A 54 -11.34 -5.95 7.96
CA LEU A 54 -11.01 -7.35 8.26
C LEU A 54 -9.63 -7.75 7.74
N VAL A 55 -9.25 -7.33 6.52
CA VAL A 55 -7.90 -7.57 5.99
C VAL A 55 -6.85 -6.87 6.86
N GLY A 56 -7.11 -5.63 7.30
CA GLY A 56 -6.25 -4.90 8.24
C GLY A 56 -6.05 -5.64 9.56
N ILE A 57 -7.14 -6.13 10.17
CA ILE A 57 -7.11 -6.95 11.39
C ILE A 57 -6.27 -8.21 11.17
N LEU A 58 -6.51 -8.93 10.08
CA LEU A 58 -5.78 -10.16 9.77
C LEU A 58 -4.28 -9.89 9.55
N LEU A 59 -3.91 -8.77 8.92
CA LEU A 59 -2.51 -8.36 8.78
C LEU A 59 -1.88 -8.07 10.16
N GLY A 60 -2.57 -7.32 11.02
CA GLY A 60 -2.11 -7.05 12.38
C GLY A 60 -1.91 -8.34 13.20
N LEU A 61 -2.86 -9.27 13.10
CA LEU A 61 -2.78 -10.59 13.75
C LEU A 61 -1.66 -11.46 13.19
N ALA A 62 -1.42 -11.40 11.87
CA ALA A 62 -0.34 -12.13 11.23
C ALA A 62 1.01 -11.66 11.74
N ILE A 63 1.22 -10.34 11.82
CA ILE A 63 2.44 -9.77 12.39
C ILE A 63 2.58 -10.17 13.87
N TYR A 64 1.51 -10.02 14.67
CA TYR A 64 1.51 -10.39 16.09
C TYR A 64 1.90 -11.86 16.34
N ASN A 65 1.43 -12.78 15.49
CA ASN A 65 1.72 -14.21 15.61
C ASN A 65 2.95 -14.65 14.79
N SER A 66 3.73 -13.71 14.23
CA SER A 66 4.88 -14.00 13.36
C SER A 66 4.54 -14.92 12.17
N VAL A 67 3.36 -14.74 11.59
CA VAL A 67 2.85 -15.50 10.45
C VAL A 67 3.30 -14.87 9.16
N ILE A 68 3.87 -15.67 8.28
CA ILE A 68 4.16 -15.24 6.92
C ILE A 68 2.86 -15.34 6.11
N LEU A 69 2.35 -14.19 5.67
CA LEU A 69 1.27 -14.11 4.71
C LEU A 69 1.84 -14.24 3.29
N ASP A 70 1.12 -14.97 2.45
CA ASP A 70 1.46 -15.18 1.05
C ASP A 70 0.85 -14.06 0.19
N VAL A 71 1.12 -12.81 0.58
CA VAL A 71 0.60 -11.61 -0.08
C VAL A 71 1.71 -10.58 -0.19
N ASN A 72 1.84 -10.02 -1.39
CA ASN A 72 2.90 -9.10 -1.73
C ASN A 72 2.36 -7.66 -1.74
N PHE A 73 2.27 -7.01 -0.58
CA PHE A 73 1.96 -5.58 -0.53
C PHE A 73 3.22 -4.75 -0.77
N PRO A 74 3.10 -3.61 -1.49
CA PRO A 74 4.23 -2.72 -1.69
C PRO A 74 4.63 -2.07 -0.37
N LYS A 75 5.93 -1.76 -0.24
CA LYS A 75 6.53 -1.12 0.92
C LYS A 75 5.78 0.14 1.39
N VAL A 76 5.27 0.91 0.43
CA VAL A 76 4.54 2.16 0.68
C VAL A 76 3.32 1.98 1.58
N LEU A 77 2.64 0.82 1.51
CA LEU A 77 1.51 0.52 2.38
C LEU A 77 1.92 0.56 3.86
N TYR A 78 3.03 -0.09 4.17
CA TYR A 78 3.56 -0.12 5.54
C TYR A 78 4.01 1.28 5.96
N LEU A 79 4.69 2.02 5.08
CA LEU A 79 5.08 3.40 5.37
C LEU A 79 3.87 4.30 5.72
N MET A 80 2.77 4.16 4.98
CA MET A 80 1.53 4.87 5.27
C MET A 80 0.96 4.49 6.64
N LEU A 81 0.91 3.19 7.00
CA LEU A 81 0.48 2.74 8.33
C LEU A 81 1.34 3.33 9.47
N LEU A 82 2.61 3.65 9.20
CA LEU A 82 3.51 4.30 10.16
C LEU A 82 3.36 5.84 10.17
N GLY A 83 2.45 6.39 9.35
CA GLY A 83 2.22 7.84 9.23
C GLY A 83 3.20 8.57 8.31
N HIS A 84 4.00 7.86 7.50
CA HIS A 84 4.88 8.50 6.52
C HIS A 84 4.10 8.91 5.27
N LYS A 85 4.42 10.10 4.74
CA LYS A 85 3.88 10.58 3.47
C LYS A 85 4.58 9.85 2.31
N PRO A 86 3.83 9.25 1.37
CA PRO A 86 4.40 8.62 0.19
C PRO A 86 5.16 9.59 -0.72
N THR A 87 6.17 9.07 -1.42
CA THR A 87 7.01 9.81 -2.37
C THR A 87 6.99 9.17 -3.76
N LEU A 88 7.60 9.84 -4.75
CA LEU A 88 7.77 9.25 -6.09
C LEU A 88 8.58 7.95 -6.06
N GLU A 89 9.59 7.85 -5.18
CA GLU A 89 10.37 6.62 -5.04
C GLU A 89 9.52 5.46 -4.52
N ASP A 90 8.60 5.74 -3.59
CA ASP A 90 7.66 4.73 -3.10
C ASP A 90 6.69 4.28 -4.21
N LEU A 91 6.26 5.22 -5.07
CA LEU A 91 5.47 4.89 -6.26
C LEU A 91 6.26 4.05 -7.26
N LYS A 92 7.54 4.33 -7.50
CA LYS A 92 8.40 3.54 -8.39
C LYS A 92 8.59 2.12 -7.88
N GLU A 93 8.68 1.93 -6.56
CA GLU A 93 8.75 0.59 -5.95
C GLU A 93 7.41 -0.16 -6.06
N ALA A 94 6.29 0.54 -5.91
CA ALA A 94 4.95 -0.06 -5.98
C ALA A 94 4.51 -0.35 -7.42
N ASN A 95 4.68 0.61 -8.33
CA ASN A 95 4.34 0.58 -9.75
C ASN A 95 5.47 1.24 -10.56
N PRO A 96 6.48 0.45 -10.97
CA PRO A 96 7.63 0.97 -11.71
C PRO A 96 7.25 1.62 -13.04
N GLY A 97 6.22 1.10 -13.73
CA GLY A 97 5.79 1.65 -15.02
C GLY A 97 5.34 3.10 -14.91
N LEU A 98 4.46 3.37 -13.93
CA LEU A 98 3.96 4.71 -13.66
C LEU A 98 5.06 5.61 -13.06
N GLY A 99 5.77 5.12 -12.05
CA GLY A 99 6.82 5.87 -11.37
C GLY A 99 7.93 6.33 -12.31
N ASN A 100 8.43 5.45 -13.17
CA ASN A 100 9.46 5.79 -14.16
C ASN A 100 8.94 6.77 -15.22
N GLY A 101 7.65 6.73 -15.55
CA GLY A 101 7.02 7.70 -16.46
C GLY A 101 7.02 9.11 -15.88
N LEU A 102 6.68 9.24 -14.61
CA LEU A 102 6.71 10.53 -13.89
C LEU A 102 8.15 11.01 -13.66
N GLU A 103 9.10 10.13 -13.37
CA GLU A 103 10.52 10.48 -13.29
C GLU A 103 11.03 11.04 -14.63
N LYS A 104 10.71 10.39 -15.75
CA LYS A 104 11.06 10.90 -17.09
C LYS A 104 10.49 12.29 -17.37
N LEU A 105 9.30 12.61 -16.85
CA LEU A 105 8.73 13.96 -16.96
C LEU A 105 9.57 14.99 -16.18
N LEU A 106 10.07 14.61 -15.00
CA LEU A 106 10.94 15.46 -14.17
C LEU A 106 12.35 15.63 -14.76
N GLU A 107 12.86 14.63 -15.45
CA GLU A 107 14.21 14.65 -16.03
C GLU A 107 14.24 15.21 -17.46
N PHE A 108 13.09 15.48 -18.06
CA PHE A 108 13.03 15.94 -19.45
C PHE A 108 13.66 17.33 -19.62
N ASP A 109 14.66 17.44 -20.50
CA ASP A 109 15.39 18.70 -20.76
C ASP A 109 14.70 19.62 -21.78
N GLY A 110 13.72 19.11 -22.54
CA GLY A 110 12.98 19.90 -23.53
C GLY A 110 11.81 20.70 -22.95
N ASP A 111 11.00 21.25 -23.84
CA ASP A 111 9.75 21.93 -23.47
C ASP A 111 8.69 20.90 -23.08
N VAL A 112 8.39 20.84 -21.78
CA VAL A 112 7.44 19.88 -21.20
C VAL A 112 6.02 20.11 -21.72
N GLU A 113 5.61 21.37 -21.89
CA GLU A 113 4.23 21.71 -22.24
C GLU A 113 3.90 21.20 -23.65
N THR A 114 4.76 21.51 -24.61
CA THR A 114 4.55 21.11 -26.02
C THR A 114 4.86 19.66 -26.30
N THR A 115 5.73 19.02 -25.50
CA THR A 115 6.10 17.61 -25.69
C THR A 115 5.09 16.65 -25.06
N PHE A 116 4.68 16.92 -23.81
CA PHE A 116 3.79 16.03 -23.07
C PHE A 116 2.32 16.40 -23.23
N CYS A 117 2.00 17.68 -23.51
CA CYS A 117 0.63 18.19 -23.69
C CYS A 117 -0.33 17.72 -22.57
N ARG A 118 0.14 17.76 -21.31
CA ARG A 118 -0.63 17.36 -20.13
C ARG A 118 -1.14 18.58 -19.40
N ASN A 119 -2.33 18.47 -18.82
CA ASN A 119 -2.87 19.41 -17.85
C ASN A 119 -2.82 18.79 -16.45
N PHE A 120 -3.16 19.56 -15.40
CA PHE A 120 -3.24 19.09 -14.02
C PHE A 120 -4.47 18.20 -13.78
N GLU A 121 -4.58 17.12 -14.55
CA GLU A 121 -5.63 16.12 -14.47
C GLU A 121 -5.07 14.71 -14.70
N ILE A 122 -5.84 13.71 -14.29
CA ILE A 122 -5.61 12.30 -14.54
C ILE A 122 -6.84 11.73 -15.24
N THR A 123 -6.63 11.06 -16.37
CA THR A 123 -7.69 10.35 -17.10
C THR A 123 -7.37 8.86 -17.12
N TYR A 124 -8.33 8.05 -16.70
CA TYR A 124 -8.21 6.60 -16.69
C TYR A 124 -9.56 5.93 -17.00
N GLU A 125 -9.52 4.75 -17.62
CA GLU A 125 -10.71 4.00 -18.01
C GLU A 125 -11.18 3.09 -16.86
N VAL A 126 -12.47 3.17 -16.55
CA VAL A 126 -13.13 2.36 -15.51
C VAL A 126 -14.44 1.84 -16.09
N PHE A 127 -14.60 0.51 -16.18
CA PHE A 127 -15.78 -0.14 -16.76
C PHE A 127 -16.17 0.34 -18.17
N GLY A 128 -15.17 0.71 -18.99
CA GLY A 128 -15.39 1.21 -20.36
C GLY A 128 -15.75 2.70 -20.43
N GLU A 129 -15.78 3.41 -19.30
CA GLU A 129 -15.97 4.86 -19.24
C GLU A 129 -14.66 5.56 -18.86
N ASN A 130 -14.36 6.69 -19.52
CA ASN A 130 -13.21 7.51 -19.17
C ASN A 130 -13.57 8.43 -18.00
N LYS A 131 -12.84 8.29 -16.90
CA LYS A 131 -12.96 9.15 -15.73
C LYS A 131 -11.78 10.12 -15.69
N THR A 132 -12.11 11.41 -15.66
CA THR A 132 -11.12 12.49 -15.54
C THR A 132 -11.22 13.12 -14.16
N ILE A 133 -10.09 13.23 -13.48
CA ILE A 133 -9.97 13.82 -12.15
C ILE A 133 -8.96 14.96 -12.19
N GLU A 134 -9.40 16.15 -11.80
CA GLU A 134 -8.51 17.29 -11.63
C GLU A 134 -7.64 17.10 -10.37
N LEU A 135 -6.33 17.31 -10.52
CA LEU A 135 -5.36 17.19 -9.43
C LEU A 135 -5.37 18.40 -8.49
N LYS A 136 -5.82 19.54 -9.01
CA LYS A 136 -6.02 20.80 -8.28
C LYS A 136 -7.17 21.58 -8.90
N GLU A 137 -7.62 22.63 -8.22
CA GLU A 137 -8.70 23.48 -8.71
C GLU A 137 -8.43 23.99 -10.12
N ASN A 138 -9.39 23.79 -11.03
CA ASN A 138 -9.29 24.17 -12.44
C ASN A 138 -8.12 23.48 -13.18
N GLY A 139 -7.71 22.31 -12.69
CA GLY A 139 -6.54 21.57 -13.16
C GLY A 139 -6.61 21.20 -14.64
N SER A 140 -7.80 20.93 -15.16
CA SER A 140 -8.02 20.64 -16.59
C SER A 140 -7.65 21.79 -17.52
N ASN A 141 -7.54 23.03 -17.00
CA ASN A 141 -7.17 24.22 -17.78
C ASN A 141 -5.75 24.72 -17.48
N ILE A 142 -4.98 24.01 -16.66
CA ILE A 142 -3.63 24.40 -16.26
C ILE A 142 -2.64 23.45 -16.93
N PRO A 143 -1.84 23.91 -17.91
CA PRO A 143 -0.85 23.06 -18.55
C PRO A 143 0.32 22.74 -17.61
N VAL A 144 0.88 21.54 -17.79
CA VAL A 144 2.12 21.11 -17.16
C VAL A 144 3.29 21.66 -17.97
N THR A 145 4.16 22.40 -17.30
CA THR A 145 5.31 23.12 -17.85
C THR A 145 6.58 22.74 -17.08
N ASN A 146 7.76 23.13 -17.58
CA ASN A 146 9.01 22.90 -16.85
C ASN A 146 9.02 23.55 -15.44
N GLY A 147 8.29 24.65 -15.25
CA GLY A 147 8.23 25.37 -13.98
C GLY A 147 7.30 24.75 -12.93
N ASN A 148 6.31 23.96 -13.35
CA ASN A 148 5.31 23.38 -12.44
C ASN A 148 5.25 21.84 -12.47
N ARG A 149 6.10 21.17 -13.27
CA ARG A 149 6.14 19.69 -13.37
C ARG A 149 6.34 18.97 -12.03
N GLN A 150 7.10 19.55 -11.11
CA GLN A 150 7.28 18.95 -9.78
C GLN A 150 5.97 18.91 -9.00
N GLU A 151 5.20 20.00 -9.02
CA GLU A 151 3.88 20.07 -8.41
C GLU A 151 2.93 19.04 -9.04
N TYR A 152 2.96 18.90 -10.37
CA TYR A 152 2.15 17.90 -11.06
C TYR A 152 2.48 16.48 -10.56
N VAL A 153 3.76 16.13 -10.47
CA VAL A 153 4.19 14.81 -9.99
C VAL A 153 3.83 14.59 -8.53
N ASP A 154 4.05 15.57 -7.66
CA ASP A 154 3.70 15.46 -6.23
C ASP A 154 2.20 15.24 -6.03
N LEU A 155 1.35 15.96 -6.77
CA LEU A 155 -0.10 15.79 -6.74
C LEU A 155 -0.54 14.45 -7.35
N TYR A 156 0.14 13.98 -8.40
CA TYR A 156 -0.13 12.69 -9.01
C TYR A 156 0.15 11.55 -8.03
N VAL A 157 1.31 11.58 -7.36
CA VAL A 157 1.72 10.59 -6.35
C VAL A 157 0.72 10.59 -5.19
N ASP A 158 0.37 11.77 -4.67
CA ASP A 158 -0.61 11.93 -3.60
C ASP A 158 -1.99 11.40 -3.99
N TYR A 159 -2.45 11.70 -5.21
CA TYR A 159 -3.70 11.16 -5.70
C TYR A 159 -3.67 9.64 -5.80
N HIS A 160 -2.66 9.09 -6.47
CA HIS A 160 -2.60 7.66 -6.79
C HIS A 160 -2.43 6.77 -5.55
N LEU A 161 -1.62 7.19 -4.58
CA LEU A 161 -1.31 6.38 -3.40
C LEU A 161 -2.19 6.68 -2.20
N VAL A 162 -2.80 7.87 -2.13
CA VAL A 162 -3.54 8.32 -0.94
C VAL A 162 -5.00 8.64 -1.26
N LYS A 163 -5.28 9.62 -2.12
CA LYS A 163 -6.66 10.12 -2.29
C LYS A 163 -7.57 9.12 -2.98
N SER A 164 -7.08 8.45 -4.02
CA SER A 164 -7.85 7.50 -4.85
C SER A 164 -8.36 6.29 -4.05
N VAL A 165 -7.64 5.91 -2.99
CA VAL A 165 -7.87 4.70 -2.19
C VAL A 165 -8.22 5.02 -0.73
N LYS A 166 -8.55 6.29 -0.44
CA LYS A 166 -8.68 6.77 0.94
C LYS A 166 -9.68 5.96 1.77
N GLN A 167 -10.85 5.66 1.21
CA GLN A 167 -11.89 4.94 1.95
C GLN A 167 -11.46 3.51 2.31
N GLN A 168 -10.85 2.81 1.34
CA GLN A 168 -10.35 1.46 1.47
C GLN A 168 -9.19 1.41 2.47
N TYR A 169 -8.23 2.33 2.30
CA TYR A 169 -7.08 2.46 3.17
C TYR A 169 -7.46 2.82 4.61
N ASP A 170 -8.35 3.79 4.83
CA ASP A 170 -8.75 4.21 6.18
C ASP A 170 -9.39 3.05 6.95
N ALA A 171 -10.25 2.26 6.30
CA ALA A 171 -10.88 1.10 6.92
C ALA A 171 -9.85 0.00 7.24
N PHE A 172 -8.95 -0.28 6.30
CA PHE A 172 -7.84 -1.21 6.51
C PHE A 172 -6.91 -0.76 7.65
N ALA A 173 -6.50 0.50 7.66
CA ALA A 173 -5.63 1.07 8.67
C ALA A 173 -6.30 1.02 10.05
N LYS A 174 -7.59 1.33 10.14
CA LYS A 174 -8.38 1.15 11.37
C LYS A 174 -8.25 -0.28 11.90
N GLY A 175 -8.56 -1.28 11.07
CA GLY A 175 -8.50 -2.68 11.47
C GLY A 175 -7.10 -3.12 11.91
N PHE A 176 -6.07 -2.67 11.20
CA PHE A 176 -4.67 -2.91 11.58
C PHE A 176 -4.33 -2.27 12.94
N HIS A 177 -4.68 -1.00 13.11
CA HIS A 177 -4.37 -0.25 14.33
C HIS A 177 -5.15 -0.74 15.56
N ASP A 178 -6.39 -1.22 15.39
CA ASP A 178 -7.17 -1.83 16.46
C ASP A 178 -6.44 -3.04 17.07
N VAL A 179 -5.72 -3.81 16.24
CA VAL A 179 -4.91 -4.96 16.66
C VAL A 179 -3.53 -4.53 17.19
N CYS A 180 -2.98 -3.41 16.73
CA CYS A 180 -1.61 -2.97 17.08
C CYS A 180 -1.53 -1.92 18.22
N HIS A 181 -2.61 -1.22 18.57
CA HIS A 181 -2.62 -0.14 19.58
C HIS A 181 -3.44 -0.42 20.85
N GLY A 182 -4.08 -1.58 21.00
CA GLY A 182 -4.69 -2.02 22.27
C GLY A 182 -3.70 -2.18 23.43
N GLU A 183 -4.17 -1.98 24.67
CA GLU A 183 -3.39 -1.99 25.94
C GLU A 183 -2.43 -3.19 26.20
N PRO A 184 -2.61 -4.43 25.69
CA PRO A 184 -1.60 -5.49 25.85
C PRO A 184 -0.29 -5.25 25.07
N LEU A 185 -0.23 -4.23 24.22
CA LEU A 185 0.75 -4.10 23.13
C LEU A 185 1.88 -3.11 23.43
N ARG A 186 2.14 -2.79 24.70
CA ARG A 186 3.30 -1.95 25.10
C ARG A 186 4.66 -2.55 24.69
N LEU A 187 4.70 -3.82 24.28
CA LEU A 187 5.88 -4.51 23.70
C LEU A 187 6.12 -4.15 22.21
N PHE A 188 5.15 -3.54 21.51
CA PHE A 188 5.22 -3.19 20.09
C PHE A 188 6.19 -2.05 19.75
N ARG A 189 6.83 -1.43 20.74
CA ARG A 189 7.93 -0.51 20.47
C ARG A 189 9.11 -1.22 19.79
N TYR A 190 9.33 -2.52 20.03
CA TYR A 190 10.45 -3.25 19.45
C TYR A 190 10.20 -3.73 18.02
N GLU A 191 9.02 -4.26 17.72
CA GLU A 191 8.70 -4.78 16.37
C GLU A 191 8.40 -3.66 15.36
N TYR A 192 7.77 -2.57 15.80
CA TYR A 192 7.67 -1.32 15.01
C TYR A 192 9.06 -0.77 14.65
N ASN A 193 9.99 -0.79 15.62
CA ASN A 193 11.38 -0.40 15.38
C ASN A 193 12.08 -1.36 14.39
N ILE A 194 11.71 -2.64 14.36
CA ILE A 194 12.27 -3.62 13.42
C ILE A 194 11.71 -3.43 12.01
N ILE A 195 10.43 -3.09 11.85
CA ILE A 195 9.87 -2.68 10.55
C ILE A 195 10.62 -1.42 10.09
N GLN A 196 10.77 -0.41 10.95
CA GLN A 196 11.57 0.78 10.62
C GLN A 196 13.04 0.45 10.31
N HIS A 197 13.64 -0.51 11.01
CA HIS A 197 15.01 -0.97 10.73
C HIS A 197 15.09 -1.69 9.37
N SER A 198 14.17 -2.61 9.08
CA SER A 198 14.11 -3.35 7.81
C SER A 198 13.92 -2.41 6.63
N LEU A 199 13.01 -1.44 6.77
CA LEU A 199 12.75 -0.39 5.78
C LEU A 199 13.96 0.54 5.59
N ARG A 200 14.74 0.78 6.66
CA ARG A 200 15.99 1.58 6.64
C ARG A 200 17.15 0.87 5.97
N TYR A 201 17.21 -0.47 6.00
CA TYR A 201 18.30 -1.27 5.41
C TYR A 201 17.91 -2.02 4.12
N ARG A 202 16.74 -1.73 3.53
CA ARG A 202 16.21 -2.42 2.32
C ARG A 202 16.21 -3.95 2.44
N LEU A 203 16.02 -4.47 3.65
CA LEU A 203 15.81 -5.90 3.84
C LEU A 203 14.34 -6.19 3.52
N SER A 204 14.10 -7.19 2.67
CA SER A 204 12.73 -7.68 2.44
C SER A 204 12.11 -7.99 3.80
N ILE A 205 10.90 -7.47 4.08
CA ILE A 205 10.17 -7.72 5.33
C ILE A 205 10.07 -9.23 5.61
N THR A 206 9.97 -10.03 4.53
CA THR A 206 10.03 -11.50 4.56
C THR A 206 11.31 -12.03 5.21
N ILE A 207 12.49 -11.44 4.93
CA ILE A 207 13.78 -11.85 5.50
C ILE A 207 13.85 -11.55 7.00
N VAL A 208 13.32 -10.40 7.43
CA VAL A 208 13.39 -10.00 8.85
C VAL A 208 12.43 -10.80 9.70
N LEU A 209 11.23 -11.09 9.20
CA LEU A 209 10.30 -12.02 9.84
C LEU A 209 10.86 -13.46 9.88
N SER A 210 11.57 -13.89 8.83
CA SER A 210 12.27 -15.19 8.83
C SER A 210 13.37 -15.26 9.88
N TYR A 211 14.17 -14.20 10.05
CA TYR A 211 15.27 -14.17 11.03
C TYR A 211 14.76 -14.28 12.48
N LEU A 212 13.59 -13.71 12.78
CA LEU A 212 12.94 -13.82 14.09
C LEU A 212 12.32 -15.20 14.34
N LEU A 213 11.81 -15.87 13.29
CA LEU A 213 11.29 -17.25 13.38
C LEU A 213 12.38 -18.27 13.74
N PHE A 214 13.64 -18.03 13.34
CA PHE A 214 14.78 -18.90 13.65
C PHE A 214 15.55 -18.49 14.92
N ALA A 215 15.25 -17.34 15.52
CA ALA A 215 15.90 -16.84 16.72
C ALA A 215 15.13 -17.13 18.03
N LYS A 216 14.05 -17.92 17.96
CA LYS A 216 13.32 -18.46 19.12
C LYS A 216 13.64 -19.93 19.36
#